data_AF-A0A920YPS1-F1
#
_entry.id   AF-A0A920YPS1-F1
#
_cell.length_a   1.000
_cell.length_b   1.000
_cell.length_c   1.000
_cell.angle_alpha   90.00
_cell.angle_beta   90.00
_cell.angle_gamma   90.00
#
_symmetry.space_group_name_H-M   'P 1'
#
loop_
_entity.id
_entity.type
_entity.pdbx_description
1 polymer ?
#
loop_
_entity_poly.entity_id
_entity_poly.type
_entity_poly.pdbx_seq_one_letter_code
_entity_poly.pdbx_strand_id
1 'polypeptide(L)'
;MSILHSVKLEPCSNEDYLQLLNALDNAFGFKEKFWFSRNMAHIYPSPDNIDSDRIRNNLIVKHSGEIIGCIGIFPFEIETVINNKRLVLSVGGVGSVFTAEKYRKQGIMSFMLIQAIDKMKEDGYDISWLAGDRQRYRNYGWDFAGRQYKYVIRLRDIERYFPQDLNIDTAKPAEHDLHIIENLYSRYKSKVIRNRTVWKEHFKREKLSWVMGETDGKYAYMAYYKEKPGLIHEIQGDTIAVVSLMKKHMKDNNISFMEIICPCEESILAGLLNNISSNYSIVHNYQIRIVNEEKLWNKLLPVIRSNELIRRSESTLRYLENIQEKELKRQMLRDVLGFNCKWESFNCEPSGCESSACELSGSEFIPEQVKRIKDILPVNWWMSYIDAV
;
A
#
# COMPACT_ATOMS: atom_id res chain seq x y z
N MET A 1 -3.20 -32.65 21.91
CA MET A 1 -2.49 -32.50 20.61
C MET A 1 -2.62 -31.05 20.16
N SER A 2 -1.57 -30.46 19.59
CA SER A 2 -1.65 -29.10 19.03
C SER A 2 -2.69 -29.07 17.90
N ILE A 3 -3.61 -28.09 17.93
CA ILE A 3 -4.62 -27.88 16.88
C ILE A 3 -3.98 -27.75 15.49
N LEU A 4 -2.74 -27.27 15.43
CA LEU A 4 -1.96 -27.08 14.21
C LEU A 4 -1.75 -28.38 13.41
N HIS A 5 -1.76 -29.55 14.04
CA HIS A 5 -1.66 -30.84 13.32
C HIS A 5 -2.96 -31.27 12.64
N SER A 6 -4.08 -30.61 12.95
CA SER A 6 -5.43 -30.99 12.50
C SER A 6 -6.05 -29.99 11.52
N VAL A 7 -5.32 -28.94 11.16
CA VAL A 7 -5.80 -27.86 10.32
C VAL A 7 -4.87 -27.65 9.14
N LYS A 8 -5.39 -27.05 8.08
CA LYS A 8 -4.63 -26.62 6.89
C LYS A 8 -5.06 -25.22 6.50
N LEU A 9 -4.19 -24.55 5.75
CA LEU A 9 -4.52 -23.29 5.08
C LEU A 9 -4.98 -23.62 3.66
N GLU A 10 -6.20 -23.23 3.29
CA GLU A 10 -6.76 -23.51 1.96
C GLU A 10 -7.50 -22.30 1.39
N PRO A 11 -7.59 -22.14 0.06
CA PRO A 11 -8.37 -21.06 -0.54
C PRO A 11 -9.85 -21.14 -0.17
N CYS A 12 -10.48 -20.00 0.09
CA CYS A 12 -11.92 -19.91 0.32
C CYS A 12 -12.70 -20.40 -0.91
N SER A 13 -13.65 -21.31 -0.71
CA SER A 13 -14.59 -21.74 -1.75
C SER A 13 -15.85 -20.85 -1.78
N ASN A 14 -16.70 -21.07 -2.79
CA ASN A 14 -17.99 -20.39 -2.88
C ASN A 14 -18.91 -20.75 -1.70
N GLU A 15 -18.87 -22.01 -1.24
CA GLU A 15 -19.64 -22.45 -0.07
C GLU A 15 -19.14 -21.82 1.24
N ASP A 16 -17.83 -21.58 1.36
CA ASP A 16 -17.21 -20.97 2.53
C ASP A 16 -17.43 -19.44 2.60
N TYR A 17 -17.70 -18.78 1.48
CA TYR A 17 -17.60 -17.32 1.36
C TYR A 17 -18.56 -16.56 2.28
N LEU A 18 -19.80 -17.03 2.41
CA LEU A 18 -20.77 -16.39 3.32
C LEU A 18 -20.33 -16.53 4.79
N GLN A 19 -19.77 -17.68 5.16
CA GLN A 19 -19.21 -17.89 6.50
C GLN A 19 -18.00 -16.98 6.73
N LEU A 20 -17.13 -16.82 5.72
CA LEU A 20 -15.97 -15.93 5.78
C LEU A 20 -16.38 -14.48 6.03
N LEU A 21 -17.34 -13.94 5.26
CA LEU A 21 -17.79 -12.55 5.44
C LEU A 21 -18.31 -12.29 6.85
N ASN A 22 -19.13 -13.21 7.38
CA ASN A 22 -19.61 -13.10 8.76
C ASN A 22 -18.47 -13.21 9.79
N ALA A 23 -17.51 -14.11 9.56
CA ALA A 23 -16.35 -14.26 10.45
C ALA A 23 -15.46 -13.00 10.45
N LEU A 24 -15.31 -12.34 9.30
CA LEU A 24 -14.61 -11.06 9.16
C LEU A 24 -15.32 -9.95 9.91
N ASP A 25 -16.63 -9.75 9.70
CA ASP A 25 -17.38 -8.71 10.39
C ASP A 25 -17.24 -8.86 11.92
N ASN A 26 -17.38 -10.09 12.42
CA ASN A 26 -17.19 -10.41 13.84
C ASN A 26 -15.76 -10.13 14.32
N ALA A 27 -14.74 -10.56 13.56
CA ALA A 27 -13.34 -10.41 13.95
C ALA A 27 -12.89 -8.94 14.00
N PHE A 28 -13.44 -8.09 13.13
CA PHE A 28 -13.13 -6.67 13.05
C PHE A 28 -14.13 -5.79 13.83
N GLY A 29 -15.14 -6.38 14.47
CA GLY A 29 -16.11 -5.69 15.31
C GLY A 29 -17.11 -4.83 14.52
N PHE A 30 -17.35 -5.15 13.25
CA PHE A 30 -18.34 -4.46 12.44
C PHE A 30 -19.75 -4.93 12.80
N LYS A 31 -20.63 -3.98 13.12
CA LYS A 31 -22.03 -4.25 13.47
C LYS A 31 -22.89 -4.54 12.24
N GLU A 32 -22.51 -3.95 11.11
CA GLU A 32 -23.24 -4.10 9.86
C GLU A 32 -22.78 -5.36 9.13
N LYS A 33 -23.72 -6.09 8.52
CA LYS A 33 -23.39 -7.31 7.76
C LYS A 33 -22.68 -7.00 6.45
N PHE A 34 -21.78 -7.89 6.07
CA PHE A 34 -21.01 -7.86 4.83
C PHE A 34 -20.29 -6.52 4.67
N TRP A 35 -19.65 -6.04 5.74
CA TRP A 35 -18.98 -4.74 5.74
C TRP A 35 -17.92 -4.68 4.64
N PHE A 36 -17.15 -5.76 4.51
CA PHE A 36 -16.09 -5.89 3.51
C PHE A 36 -16.62 -5.82 2.07
N SER A 37 -17.70 -6.52 1.73
CA SER A 37 -18.22 -6.47 0.36
C SER A 37 -18.84 -5.12 -0.01
N ARG A 38 -19.33 -4.36 0.98
CA ARG A 38 -19.90 -3.01 0.78
C ARG A 38 -18.85 -1.91 0.72
N ASN A 39 -17.72 -2.09 1.39
CA ASN A 39 -16.68 -1.04 1.52
C ASN A 39 -15.39 -1.35 0.76
N MET A 40 -15.22 -2.59 0.31
CA MET A 40 -14.02 -3.11 -0.39
C MET A 40 -14.43 -4.08 -1.51
N ALA A 41 -15.47 -3.72 -2.29
CA ALA A 41 -16.04 -4.57 -3.36
C ALA A 41 -15.03 -4.98 -4.45
N HIS A 42 -13.95 -4.21 -4.63
CA HIS A 42 -12.84 -4.54 -5.52
C HIS A 42 -12.09 -5.80 -5.08
N ILE A 43 -12.13 -6.13 -3.78
CA ILE A 43 -11.52 -7.33 -3.18
C ILE A 43 -12.57 -8.37 -2.80
N TYR A 44 -13.68 -7.91 -2.22
CA TYR A 44 -14.75 -8.74 -1.67
C TYR A 44 -16.00 -8.60 -2.55
N PRO A 45 -16.20 -9.48 -3.56
CA PRO A 45 -17.39 -9.42 -4.39
C PRO A 45 -18.68 -9.57 -3.57
N SER A 46 -19.79 -9.08 -4.11
CA SER A 46 -21.11 -9.26 -3.49
C SER A 46 -21.43 -10.75 -3.31
N PRO A 47 -22.06 -11.18 -2.20
CA PRO A 47 -22.59 -12.53 -2.05
C PRO A 47 -23.55 -12.95 -3.17
N ASP A 48 -24.24 -11.98 -3.79
CA ASP A 48 -25.19 -12.23 -4.89
C ASP A 48 -24.50 -12.44 -6.25
N ASN A 49 -23.23 -12.10 -6.36
CA ASN A 49 -22.44 -12.23 -7.59
C ASN A 49 -20.98 -12.56 -7.26
N ILE A 50 -20.76 -13.82 -6.85
CA ILE A 50 -19.46 -14.31 -6.41
C ILE A 50 -18.51 -14.41 -7.60
N ASP A 51 -17.33 -13.82 -7.44
CA ASP A 51 -16.18 -14.05 -8.30
C ASP A 51 -15.23 -15.04 -7.61
N SER A 52 -15.25 -16.28 -8.07
CA SER A 52 -14.48 -17.40 -7.49
C SER A 52 -12.97 -17.12 -7.46
N ASP A 53 -12.43 -16.43 -8.47
CA ASP A 53 -11.00 -16.12 -8.55
C ASP A 53 -10.61 -15.06 -7.52
N ARG A 54 -11.47 -14.06 -7.29
CA ARG A 54 -11.24 -13.05 -6.25
C ARG A 54 -11.35 -13.62 -4.85
N ILE A 55 -12.38 -14.42 -4.54
CA ILE A 55 -12.55 -14.93 -3.17
C ILE A 55 -11.45 -15.92 -2.77
N ARG A 56 -10.88 -16.66 -3.73
CA ARG A 56 -9.76 -17.60 -3.54
C ARG A 56 -8.48 -16.93 -3.04
N ASN A 57 -8.36 -15.61 -3.18
CA ASN A 57 -7.28 -14.84 -2.57
C ASN A 57 -7.36 -14.80 -1.04
N ASN A 58 -8.52 -15.10 -0.46
CA ASN A 58 -8.68 -15.33 0.97
C ASN A 58 -8.33 -16.78 1.27
N LEU A 59 -7.29 -17.00 2.07
CA LEU A 59 -6.92 -18.31 2.56
C LEU A 59 -7.48 -18.50 3.97
N ILE A 60 -8.19 -19.59 4.19
CA ILE A 60 -8.92 -19.87 5.42
C ILE A 60 -8.34 -21.07 6.14
N VAL A 61 -8.50 -21.08 7.46
CA VAL A 61 -8.21 -22.23 8.33
C VAL A 61 -9.53 -22.67 8.95
N LYS A 62 -9.89 -23.95 8.78
CA LYS A 62 -11.11 -24.53 9.32
C LYS A 62 -10.83 -25.53 10.44
N HIS A 63 -11.69 -25.57 11.44
CA HIS A 63 -11.71 -26.61 12.47
C HIS A 63 -13.15 -26.94 12.85
N SER A 64 -13.52 -28.23 12.80
CA SER A 64 -14.89 -28.71 13.00
C SER A 64 -15.95 -27.98 12.15
N GLY A 65 -15.64 -27.69 10.89
CA GLY A 65 -16.56 -27.02 9.95
C GLY A 65 -16.69 -25.50 10.13
N GLU A 66 -15.97 -24.91 11.09
CA GLU A 66 -15.96 -23.46 11.31
C GLU A 66 -14.67 -22.82 10.76
N ILE A 67 -14.78 -21.66 10.12
CA ILE A 67 -13.61 -20.83 9.81
C ILE A 67 -13.07 -20.21 11.11
N ILE A 68 -11.86 -20.60 11.48
CA ILE A 68 -11.18 -20.18 12.71
C ILE A 68 -10.07 -19.16 12.45
N GLY A 69 -9.70 -18.96 11.19
CA GLY A 69 -8.77 -17.93 10.80
C GLY A 69 -8.80 -17.66 9.30
N CYS A 70 -8.33 -16.49 8.91
CA CYS A 70 -8.17 -16.08 7.53
C CYS A 70 -6.90 -15.24 7.37
N ILE A 71 -6.28 -15.34 6.20
CA ILE A 71 -5.28 -14.42 5.68
C ILE A 71 -5.52 -14.22 4.18
N GLY A 72 -5.70 -12.97 3.75
CA GLY A 72 -5.81 -12.62 2.33
C GLY A 72 -4.44 -12.37 1.69
N ILE A 73 -4.27 -12.79 0.44
CA ILE A 73 -3.18 -12.40 -0.45
C ILE A 73 -3.81 -11.76 -1.69
N PHE A 74 -3.92 -10.44 -1.71
CA PHE A 74 -4.58 -9.68 -2.76
C PHE A 74 -3.56 -9.19 -3.78
N PRO A 75 -3.61 -9.67 -5.03
CA PRO A 75 -2.69 -9.25 -6.06
C PRO A 75 -2.97 -7.81 -6.51
N PHE A 76 -1.93 -6.99 -6.56
CA PHE A 76 -1.95 -5.72 -7.28
C PHE A 76 -0.56 -5.38 -7.81
N GLU A 77 -0.49 -4.38 -8.68
CA GLU A 77 0.76 -3.86 -9.18
C GLU A 77 0.96 -2.42 -8.70
N ILE A 78 2.20 -2.10 -8.38
CA ILE A 78 2.64 -0.74 -8.10
C ILE A 78 3.55 -0.28 -9.22
N GLU A 79 3.39 0.98 -9.58
CA GLU A 79 4.24 1.69 -10.51
C GLU A 79 4.96 2.81 -9.76
N THR A 80 6.25 2.97 -10.05
CA THR A 80 6.98 4.20 -9.71
C THR A 80 7.89 4.62 -10.86
N VAL A 81 8.25 5.90 -10.88
CA VAL A 81 9.21 6.45 -11.84
C VAL A 81 10.45 6.92 -11.09
N ILE A 82 11.58 6.30 -11.41
CA ILE A 82 12.89 6.62 -10.81
C ILE A 82 13.84 6.93 -11.98
N ASN A 83 14.50 8.08 -11.97
CA ASN A 83 15.41 8.52 -13.04
C ASN A 83 14.79 8.44 -14.45
N ASN A 84 13.54 8.87 -14.61
CA ASN A 84 12.77 8.78 -15.87
C ASN A 84 12.63 7.34 -16.42
N LYS A 85 12.83 6.32 -15.57
CA LYS A 85 12.54 4.93 -15.89
C LYS A 85 11.36 4.45 -15.04
N ARG A 86 10.41 3.85 -15.74
CA ARG A 86 9.26 3.17 -15.13
C ARG A 86 9.72 1.87 -14.48
N LEU A 87 9.32 1.66 -13.24
CA LEU A 87 9.50 0.42 -12.50
C LEU A 87 8.12 -0.08 -12.06
N VAL A 88 7.82 -1.34 -12.38
CA VAL A 88 6.56 -2.00 -12.00
C VAL A 88 6.88 -3.23 -11.17
N LEU A 89 6.30 -3.29 -9.97
CA LEU A 89 6.41 -4.44 -9.08
C LEU A 89 5.05 -5.11 -8.88
N SER A 90 5.04 -6.44 -8.89
CA SER A 90 3.90 -7.23 -8.44
C SER A 90 3.92 -7.35 -6.92
N VAL A 91 2.75 -7.14 -6.30
CA VAL A 91 2.61 -7.07 -4.85
C VAL A 91 1.58 -8.08 -4.35
N GLY A 92 1.97 -8.86 -3.36
CA GLY A 92 1.06 -9.69 -2.57
C GLY A 92 0.55 -8.88 -1.36
N GLY A 93 -0.61 -8.25 -1.51
CA GLY A 93 -1.25 -7.48 -0.45
C GLY A 93 -1.81 -8.37 0.65
N VAL A 94 -1.22 -8.34 1.84
CA VAL A 94 -1.73 -9.09 2.99
C VAL A 94 -2.80 -8.27 3.70
N GLY A 95 -3.99 -8.85 3.82
CA GLY A 95 -5.13 -8.22 4.48
C GLY A 95 -6.02 -9.22 5.19
N SER A 96 -7.01 -8.71 5.92
CA SER A 96 -8.07 -9.53 6.54
C SER A 96 -7.56 -10.66 7.43
N VAL A 97 -6.42 -10.40 8.07
CA VAL A 97 -5.77 -11.36 8.96
C VAL A 97 -6.53 -11.43 10.27
N PHE A 98 -7.17 -12.57 10.53
CA PHE A 98 -7.81 -12.81 11.83
C PHE A 98 -7.62 -14.24 12.32
N THR A 99 -7.64 -14.38 13.63
CA THR A 99 -7.84 -15.67 14.31
C THR A 99 -9.01 -15.48 15.26
N ALA A 100 -9.99 -16.38 15.17
CA ALA A 100 -11.16 -16.40 16.02
C ALA A 100 -10.73 -16.44 17.49
N GLU A 101 -11.43 -15.67 18.34
CA GLU A 101 -10.97 -15.35 19.70
C GLU A 101 -10.64 -16.60 20.53
N LYS A 102 -11.50 -17.62 20.46
CA LYS A 102 -11.34 -18.91 21.16
C LYS A 102 -10.10 -19.71 20.75
N TYR A 103 -9.49 -19.39 19.61
CA TYR A 103 -8.30 -20.07 19.08
C TYR A 103 -7.04 -19.19 19.07
N ARG A 104 -7.10 -17.98 19.65
CA ARG A 104 -5.92 -17.11 19.78
C ARG A 104 -4.90 -17.74 20.73
N LYS A 105 -3.63 -17.29 20.60
CA LYS A 105 -2.48 -17.79 21.38
C LYS A 105 -2.14 -19.28 21.16
N GLN A 106 -2.69 -19.90 20.11
CA GLN A 106 -2.41 -21.30 19.73
C GLN A 106 -1.51 -21.41 18.48
N GLY A 107 -0.83 -20.33 18.08
CA GLY A 107 0.10 -20.33 16.93
C GLY A 107 -0.55 -20.23 15.54
N ILE A 108 -1.89 -20.18 15.43
CA ILE A 108 -2.61 -20.16 14.15
C ILE A 108 -2.20 -18.99 13.26
N MET A 109 -2.06 -17.78 13.82
CA MET A 109 -1.62 -16.62 13.04
C MET A 109 -0.20 -16.82 12.47
N SER A 110 0.73 -17.36 13.28
CA SER A 110 2.09 -17.67 12.83
C SER A 110 2.07 -18.67 11.69
N PHE A 111 1.29 -19.75 11.84
CA PHE A 111 1.09 -20.75 10.81
C PHE A 111 0.58 -20.13 9.50
N MET A 112 -0.47 -19.31 9.57
CA MET A 112 -1.03 -18.63 8.40
C MET A 112 -0.03 -17.68 7.72
N LEU A 113 0.73 -16.89 8.49
CA LEU A 113 1.72 -15.97 7.94
C LEU A 113 2.87 -16.68 7.24
N ILE A 114 3.40 -17.76 7.83
CA ILE A 114 4.48 -18.55 7.23
C ILE A 114 4.00 -19.15 5.89
N GLN A 115 2.85 -19.82 5.90
CA GLN A 115 2.27 -20.41 4.70
C GLN A 115 1.97 -19.35 3.62
N ALA A 116 1.49 -18.16 4.00
CA ALA A 116 1.23 -17.07 3.07
C ALA A 116 2.52 -16.50 2.45
N ILE A 117 3.61 -16.40 3.22
CA ILE A 117 4.92 -15.98 2.70
C ILE A 117 5.43 -16.98 1.66
N ASP A 118 5.35 -18.28 1.96
CA ASP A 118 5.78 -19.33 1.05
C ASP A 118 4.94 -19.32 -0.22
N LYS A 119 3.62 -19.23 -0.09
CA LYS A 119 2.72 -19.07 -1.24
C LYS A 119 3.04 -17.84 -2.09
N MET A 120 3.30 -16.67 -1.48
CA MET A 120 3.65 -15.48 -2.26
C MET A 120 4.98 -15.65 -3.02
N LYS A 121 5.92 -16.41 -2.46
CA LYS A 121 7.19 -16.72 -3.11
C LYS A 121 6.98 -17.69 -4.28
N GLU A 122 6.15 -18.71 -4.11
CA GLU A 122 5.75 -19.65 -5.16
C GLU A 122 5.00 -18.95 -6.30
N ASP A 123 4.05 -18.08 -5.96
CA ASP A 123 3.29 -17.25 -6.92
C ASP A 123 4.17 -16.16 -7.58
N GLY A 124 5.40 -15.96 -7.09
CA GLY A 124 6.40 -15.10 -7.71
C GLY A 124 6.17 -13.60 -7.51
N TYR A 125 5.57 -13.16 -6.40
CA TYR A 125 5.49 -11.73 -6.09
C TYR A 125 6.89 -11.12 -5.86
N ASP A 126 7.08 -9.85 -6.24
CA ASP A 126 8.34 -9.16 -5.95
C ASP A 126 8.42 -8.78 -4.48
N ILE A 127 7.32 -8.20 -3.97
CA ILE A 127 7.18 -7.73 -2.60
C ILE A 127 5.79 -8.08 -2.05
N SER A 128 5.63 -7.95 -0.74
CA SER A 128 4.36 -7.98 -0.04
C SER A 128 4.14 -6.66 0.68
N TRP A 129 2.88 -6.25 0.78
CA TRP A 129 2.43 -5.01 1.42
C TRP A 129 1.39 -5.36 2.48
N LEU A 130 1.39 -4.66 3.62
CA LEU A 130 0.28 -4.74 4.58
C LEU A 130 0.12 -3.48 5.44
N ALA A 131 -1.09 -3.32 5.96
CA ALA A 131 -1.41 -2.42 7.04
C ALA A 131 -1.55 -3.18 8.37
N GLY A 132 -1.40 -2.48 9.50
CA GLY A 132 -1.68 -3.03 10.83
C GLY A 132 -0.53 -2.83 11.83
N ASP A 133 -0.52 -3.68 12.86
CA ASP A 133 0.41 -3.60 13.98
C ASP A 133 1.83 -4.01 13.57
N ARG A 134 2.73 -3.02 13.47
CA ARG A 134 4.11 -3.25 13.09
C ARG A 134 4.84 -4.25 13.98
N GLN A 135 4.67 -4.19 15.30
CA GLN A 135 5.44 -5.06 16.21
C GLN A 135 5.07 -6.53 15.99
N ARG A 136 3.84 -6.78 15.55
CA ARG A 136 3.36 -8.10 15.18
C ARG A 136 4.00 -8.61 13.89
N TYR A 137 3.93 -7.84 12.81
CA TYR A 137 4.36 -8.29 11.48
C TYR A 137 5.88 -8.20 11.28
N ARG A 138 6.58 -7.37 12.06
CA ARG A 138 8.05 -7.29 12.08
C ARG A 138 8.72 -8.61 12.43
N ASN A 139 8.09 -9.43 13.26
CA ASN A 139 8.59 -10.76 13.56
C ASN A 139 8.70 -11.64 12.31
N TYR A 140 7.86 -11.39 11.30
CA TYR A 140 7.82 -12.12 10.03
C TYR A 140 8.40 -11.29 8.87
N GLY A 141 9.21 -10.27 9.17
CA GLY A 141 9.99 -9.51 8.21
C GLY A 141 9.24 -8.47 7.37
N TRP A 142 8.04 -8.05 7.76
CA TRP A 142 7.49 -6.78 7.30
C TRP A 142 8.00 -5.63 8.18
N ASP A 143 8.45 -4.53 7.58
CA ASP A 143 8.79 -3.32 8.34
C ASP A 143 8.27 -2.08 7.61
N PHE A 144 8.25 -0.93 8.27
CA PHE A 144 7.76 0.32 7.68
C PHE A 144 8.50 0.67 6.40
N ALA A 145 7.72 1.02 5.38
CA ALA A 145 8.18 1.31 4.04
C ALA A 145 7.35 2.42 3.40
N GLY A 146 7.98 3.17 2.51
CA GLY A 146 7.36 4.33 1.87
C GLY A 146 7.04 5.47 2.84
N ARG A 147 6.75 6.64 2.30
CA ARG A 147 6.36 7.81 3.09
C ARG A 147 5.19 8.51 2.44
N GLN A 148 4.39 9.18 3.25
CA GLN A 148 3.31 10.01 2.75
C GLN A 148 3.38 11.35 3.47
N TYR A 149 3.07 12.40 2.74
CA TYR A 149 2.79 13.69 3.36
C TYR A 149 1.39 13.64 3.94
N LYS A 150 1.27 14.15 5.16
CA LYS A 150 -0.01 14.49 5.78
C LYS A 150 -0.05 16.00 5.99
N TYR A 151 -0.73 16.69 5.09
CA TYR A 151 -0.93 18.15 5.12
C TYR A 151 -2.14 18.52 5.95
N VAL A 152 -2.09 19.68 6.61
CA VAL A 152 -3.23 20.34 7.25
C VAL A 152 -3.46 21.69 6.57
N ILE A 153 -4.54 21.80 5.80
CA ILE A 153 -4.93 23.01 5.08
C ILE A 153 -6.10 23.68 5.80
N ARG A 154 -6.02 24.98 6.10
CA ARG A 154 -7.14 25.74 6.69
C ARG A 154 -7.81 26.58 5.61
N LEU A 155 -9.12 26.78 5.73
CA LEU A 155 -9.89 27.56 4.76
C LEU A 155 -9.32 28.98 4.61
N ARG A 156 -8.99 29.61 5.73
CA ARG A 156 -8.37 30.95 5.76
C ARG A 156 -7.04 31.04 5.02
N ASP A 157 -6.27 29.94 4.96
CA ASP A 157 -4.97 29.92 4.29
C ASP A 157 -5.21 29.85 2.78
N ILE A 158 -6.19 29.05 2.32
CA ILE A 158 -6.66 29.09 0.93
C ILE A 158 -7.13 30.50 0.56
N GLU A 159 -7.97 31.14 1.38
CA GLU A 159 -8.51 32.48 1.11
C GLU A 159 -7.42 33.56 1.12
N ARG A 160 -6.35 33.37 1.89
CA ARG A 160 -5.20 34.29 1.91
C ARG A 160 -4.35 34.20 0.65
N TYR A 161 -4.02 32.97 0.21
CA TYR A 161 -3.15 32.76 -0.96
C TYR A 161 -3.89 32.79 -2.30
N PHE A 162 -5.21 32.58 -2.27
CA PHE A 162 -6.11 32.60 -3.43
C PHE A 162 -7.35 33.47 -3.11
N PRO A 163 -7.16 34.81 -3.00
CA PRO A 163 -8.22 35.74 -2.59
C PRO A 163 -9.31 35.93 -3.65
N GLN A 164 -9.04 35.57 -4.91
CA GLN A 164 -10.01 35.63 -5.98
C GLN A 164 -11.22 34.71 -5.74
N ASP A 165 -12.36 35.08 -6.34
CA ASP A 165 -13.50 34.19 -6.42
C ASP A 165 -13.16 33.01 -7.32
N LEU A 166 -13.12 31.85 -6.68
CA LEU A 166 -12.80 30.57 -7.28
C LEU A 166 -14.11 29.86 -7.58
N ASN A 167 -14.60 29.99 -8.81
CA ASN A 167 -15.72 29.22 -9.28
C ASN A 167 -15.23 27.84 -9.75
N ILE A 168 -16.04 26.81 -9.52
CA ILE A 168 -15.77 25.46 -10.01
C ILE A 168 -17.08 24.71 -10.11
N ASP A 169 -17.31 24.08 -11.25
CA ASP A 169 -18.45 23.20 -11.46
C ASP A 169 -18.11 21.81 -10.96
N THR A 170 -18.87 21.32 -9.99
CA THR A 170 -18.61 20.04 -9.31
C THR A 170 -19.64 18.99 -9.66
N ALA A 171 -19.18 17.78 -9.94
CA ALA A 171 -20.04 16.62 -10.19
C ALA A 171 -19.50 15.38 -9.47
N LYS A 172 -20.38 14.40 -9.22
CA LYS A 172 -19.95 13.05 -8.86
C LYS A 172 -19.41 12.36 -10.12
N PRO A 173 -18.20 11.77 -10.10
CA PRO A 173 -17.67 11.06 -11.25
C PRO A 173 -18.59 9.95 -11.74
N ALA A 174 -18.74 9.86 -13.07
CA ALA A 174 -19.40 8.78 -13.77
C ALA A 174 -18.43 8.04 -14.71
N GLU A 175 -18.91 6.99 -15.38
CA GLU A 175 -18.08 6.19 -16.28
C GLU A 175 -17.49 7.00 -17.45
N HIS A 176 -18.21 8.01 -17.94
CA HIS A 176 -17.70 8.88 -19.01
C HIS A 176 -16.54 9.78 -18.55
N ASP A 177 -16.45 10.09 -17.25
CA ASP A 177 -15.38 10.92 -16.67
C ASP A 177 -14.09 10.13 -16.39
N LEU A 178 -14.12 8.80 -16.50
CA LEU A 178 -12.99 7.95 -16.11
C LEU A 178 -11.69 8.32 -16.81
N HIS A 179 -11.76 8.72 -18.09
CA HIS A 179 -10.57 9.12 -18.84
C HIS A 179 -9.89 10.37 -18.25
N ILE A 180 -10.65 11.30 -17.68
CA ILE A 180 -10.14 12.50 -17.01
C ILE A 180 -9.46 12.10 -15.69
N ILE A 181 -10.13 11.28 -14.88
CA ILE A 181 -9.60 10.81 -13.59
C ILE A 181 -8.35 9.96 -13.79
N GLU A 182 -8.35 9.04 -14.76
CA GLU A 182 -7.18 8.23 -15.12
C GLU A 182 -6.01 9.12 -15.56
N ASN A 183 -6.27 10.17 -16.37
CA ASN A 183 -5.24 11.12 -16.77
C ASN A 183 -4.66 11.87 -15.57
N LEU A 184 -5.51 12.39 -14.69
CA LEU A 184 -5.07 13.08 -13.47
C LEU A 184 -4.30 12.14 -12.55
N TYR A 185 -4.84 10.95 -12.24
CA TYR A 185 -4.18 9.94 -11.40
C TYR A 185 -2.83 9.47 -11.98
N SER A 186 -2.68 9.44 -13.31
CA SER A 186 -1.41 9.09 -13.95
C SER A 186 -0.25 10.03 -13.59
N ARG A 187 -0.57 11.27 -13.14
CA ARG A 187 0.41 12.29 -12.73
C ARG A 187 1.15 11.93 -11.44
N TYR A 188 0.64 10.98 -10.64
CA TYR A 188 1.41 10.43 -9.53
C TYR A 188 2.60 9.64 -10.05
N LYS A 189 3.80 9.95 -9.55
CA LYS A 189 5.00 9.17 -9.91
C LYS A 189 4.89 7.78 -9.32
N SER A 190 4.50 7.67 -8.05
CA SER A 190 4.31 6.40 -7.35
C SER A 190 2.81 6.13 -7.13
N LYS A 191 2.29 5.05 -7.69
CA LYS A 191 0.85 4.72 -7.65
C LYS A 191 0.57 3.23 -7.76
N VAL A 192 -0.60 2.81 -7.31
CA VAL A 192 -1.17 1.49 -7.63
C VAL A 192 -1.68 1.54 -9.07
N ILE A 193 -1.36 0.54 -9.89
CA ILE A 193 -1.92 0.42 -11.24
C ILE A 193 -3.38 -0.04 -11.10
N ARG A 194 -4.31 0.83 -11.50
CA ARG A 194 -5.76 0.57 -11.47
C ARG A 194 -6.28 0.39 -12.89
N ASN A 195 -7.01 -0.70 -13.12
CA ASN A 195 -7.79 -0.88 -14.34
C ASN A 195 -9.20 -0.28 -14.18
N ARG A 196 -9.98 -0.26 -15.27
CA ARG A 196 -11.34 0.29 -15.26
C ARG A 196 -12.26 -0.40 -14.25
N THR A 197 -12.14 -1.71 -14.05
CA THR A 197 -12.95 -2.45 -13.07
C THR A 197 -12.65 -1.95 -11.66
N VAL A 198 -11.37 -1.77 -11.30
CA VAL A 198 -10.97 -1.23 -10.00
C VAL A 198 -11.56 0.17 -9.81
N TRP A 199 -11.44 1.08 -10.78
CA TRP A 199 -12.05 2.41 -10.70
C TRP A 199 -13.56 2.36 -10.44
N LYS A 200 -14.29 1.52 -11.19
CA LYS A 200 -15.74 1.36 -11.01
C LYS A 200 -16.09 0.87 -9.60
N GLU A 201 -15.32 -0.06 -9.04
CA GLU A 201 -15.55 -0.55 -7.67
C GLU A 201 -15.18 0.50 -6.61
N HIS A 202 -14.12 1.29 -6.82
CA HIS A 202 -13.75 2.39 -5.92
C HIS A 202 -14.87 3.46 -5.81
N PHE A 203 -15.57 3.75 -6.90
CA PHE A 203 -16.70 4.69 -6.90
C PHE A 203 -17.95 4.18 -6.18
N LYS A 204 -18.04 2.86 -5.94
CA LYS A 204 -19.17 2.22 -5.23
C LYS A 204 -18.97 2.13 -3.71
N ARG A 205 -17.75 2.36 -3.20
CA ARG A 205 -17.43 2.22 -1.77
C ARG A 205 -18.35 3.10 -0.91
N GLU A 206 -19.10 2.49 0.00
CA GLU A 206 -20.13 3.18 0.76
C GLU A 206 -19.59 4.31 1.65
N LYS A 207 -18.39 4.17 2.22
CA LYS A 207 -17.79 5.16 3.12
C LYS A 207 -16.95 6.25 2.45
N LEU A 208 -16.63 6.11 1.16
CA LEU A 208 -15.92 7.12 0.40
C LEU A 208 -16.87 7.86 -0.55
N SER A 209 -16.70 9.17 -0.64
CA SER A 209 -17.32 10.01 -1.66
C SER A 209 -16.27 10.49 -2.62
N TRP A 210 -16.65 10.59 -3.90
CA TRP A 210 -15.82 11.12 -4.97
C TRP A 210 -16.49 12.36 -5.55
N VAL A 211 -15.70 13.40 -5.78
CA VAL A 211 -16.12 14.62 -6.45
C VAL A 211 -15.07 14.99 -7.50
N MET A 212 -15.52 15.35 -8.68
CA MET A 212 -14.71 15.98 -9.73
C MET A 212 -15.13 17.44 -9.83
N GLY A 213 -14.18 18.30 -10.15
CA GLY A 213 -14.41 19.71 -10.39
C GLY A 213 -13.73 20.19 -11.66
N GLU A 214 -14.38 21.09 -12.38
CA GLU A 214 -13.90 21.72 -13.61
C GLU A 214 -14.00 23.25 -13.50
N THR A 215 -12.95 23.93 -13.96
CA THR A 215 -12.92 25.39 -14.11
C THR A 215 -11.97 25.78 -15.24
N ASP A 216 -12.43 26.56 -16.21
CA ASP A 216 -11.61 27.07 -17.33
C ASP A 216 -10.80 25.99 -18.08
N GLY A 217 -11.38 24.82 -18.30
CA GLY A 217 -10.73 23.67 -18.93
C GLY A 217 -9.68 22.99 -18.04
N LYS A 218 -9.67 23.28 -16.74
CA LYS A 218 -8.81 22.67 -15.72
C LYS A 218 -9.62 21.74 -14.84
N TYR A 219 -9.04 20.60 -14.50
CA TYR A 219 -9.74 19.53 -13.82
C TYR A 219 -9.05 19.14 -12.51
N ALA A 220 -9.86 18.78 -11.52
CA ALA A 220 -9.41 18.12 -10.31
C ALA A 220 -10.42 17.06 -9.88
N TYR A 221 -9.96 16.04 -9.17
CA TYR A 221 -10.84 15.15 -8.43
C TYR A 221 -10.36 15.00 -7.00
N MET A 222 -11.29 14.62 -6.13
CA MET A 222 -11.05 14.39 -4.72
C MET A 222 -11.91 13.24 -4.21
N ALA A 223 -11.30 12.34 -3.43
CA ALA A 223 -11.98 11.31 -2.66
C ALA A 223 -11.84 11.61 -1.16
N TYR A 224 -12.94 11.52 -0.41
CA TYR A 224 -12.96 11.82 1.02
C TYR A 224 -13.88 10.86 1.80
N TYR A 225 -13.62 10.73 3.10
CA TYR A 225 -14.45 9.91 3.99
C TYR A 225 -15.77 10.62 4.32
N LYS A 226 -16.92 10.00 4.03
CA LYS A 226 -18.24 10.60 4.25
C LYS A 226 -18.50 11.01 5.70
N GLU A 227 -18.07 10.16 6.64
CA GLU A 227 -18.22 10.42 8.08
C GLU A 227 -17.31 11.56 8.58
N LYS A 228 -16.26 11.90 7.83
CA LYS A 228 -15.29 12.94 8.16
C LYS A 228 -14.88 13.68 6.88
N PRO A 229 -15.71 14.60 6.36
CA PRO A 229 -15.49 15.23 5.06
C PRO A 229 -14.20 16.05 4.96
N GLY A 230 -13.58 16.41 6.09
CA GLY A 230 -12.24 17.02 6.13
C GLY A 230 -11.08 16.04 5.98
N LEU A 231 -11.31 14.72 5.96
CA LEU A 231 -10.25 13.73 5.71
C LEU A 231 -10.24 13.34 4.24
N ILE A 232 -9.27 13.88 3.51
CA ILE A 232 -9.10 13.66 2.09
C ILE A 232 -8.17 12.47 1.88
N HIS A 233 -8.72 11.44 1.25
CA HIS A 233 -8.05 10.17 1.00
C HIS A 233 -7.23 10.18 -0.29
N GLU A 234 -7.73 10.88 -1.32
CA GLU A 234 -7.05 11.02 -2.61
C GLU A 234 -7.41 12.38 -3.21
N ILE A 235 -6.44 13.11 -3.79
CA ILE A 235 -6.71 14.35 -4.52
C ILE A 235 -5.68 14.56 -5.61
N GLN A 236 -6.09 14.91 -6.82
CA GLN A 236 -5.17 15.23 -7.89
C GLN A 236 -5.84 16.15 -8.90
N GLY A 237 -5.05 16.99 -9.58
CA GLY A 237 -5.63 17.95 -10.51
C GLY A 237 -4.67 19.06 -10.91
N ASP A 238 -5.20 19.99 -11.67
CA ASP A 238 -4.58 21.27 -11.95
C ASP A 238 -4.70 22.19 -10.73
N THR A 239 -3.67 23.01 -10.48
CA THR A 239 -3.55 23.82 -9.26
C THR A 239 -4.81 24.64 -8.94
N ILE A 240 -5.35 25.35 -9.94
CA ILE A 240 -6.51 26.21 -9.72
C ILE A 240 -7.76 25.37 -9.41
N ALA A 241 -8.00 24.29 -10.15
CA ALA A 241 -9.13 23.39 -9.93
C ALA A 241 -9.03 22.69 -8.56
N VAL A 242 -7.83 22.28 -8.13
CA VAL A 242 -7.60 21.68 -6.81
C VAL A 242 -7.96 22.66 -5.69
N VAL A 243 -7.48 23.90 -5.74
CA VAL A 243 -7.78 24.90 -4.71
C VAL A 243 -9.25 25.30 -4.72
N SER A 244 -9.85 25.50 -5.91
CA SER A 244 -11.28 25.80 -6.03
C SER A 244 -12.13 24.67 -5.46
N LEU A 245 -11.81 23.42 -5.80
CA LEU A 245 -12.51 22.23 -5.30
C LEU A 245 -12.41 22.11 -3.78
N MET A 246 -11.22 22.29 -3.22
CA MET A 246 -11.02 22.30 -1.77
C MET A 246 -11.82 23.40 -1.09
N LYS A 247 -11.74 24.65 -1.58
CA LYS A 247 -12.46 25.81 -1.02
C LYS A 247 -13.97 25.57 -1.04
N LYS A 248 -14.52 25.14 -2.18
CA LYS A 248 -15.94 24.83 -2.33
C LYS A 248 -16.37 23.72 -1.39
N HIS A 249 -15.65 22.59 -1.38
CA HIS A 249 -15.95 21.45 -0.51
C HIS A 249 -15.93 21.84 0.98
N MET A 250 -14.97 22.67 1.39
CA MET A 250 -14.89 23.15 2.77
C MET A 250 -16.09 24.00 3.17
N LYS A 251 -16.53 24.90 2.28
CA LYS A 251 -17.71 25.75 2.49
C LYS A 251 -19.00 24.93 2.51
N ASP A 252 -19.19 24.06 1.52
CA ASP A 252 -20.39 23.22 1.37
C ASP A 252 -20.57 22.26 2.57
N ASN A 253 -19.48 21.81 3.19
CA ASN A 253 -19.51 20.91 4.35
C ASN A 253 -19.29 21.63 5.70
N ASN A 254 -19.21 22.96 5.72
CA ASN A 254 -18.95 23.77 6.91
C ASN A 254 -17.73 23.31 7.74
N ILE A 255 -16.61 23.03 7.07
CA ILE A 255 -15.34 22.61 7.71
C ILE A 255 -14.28 23.70 7.60
N SER A 256 -13.53 23.93 8.68
CA SER A 256 -12.52 25.00 8.76
C SER A 256 -11.11 24.55 8.36
N PHE A 257 -10.85 23.24 8.36
CA PHE A 257 -9.60 22.63 7.91
C PHE A 257 -9.85 21.26 7.27
N MET A 258 -8.90 20.82 6.45
CA MET A 258 -8.83 19.48 5.90
C MET A 258 -7.45 18.86 6.10
N GLU A 259 -7.42 17.55 6.29
CA GLU A 259 -6.22 16.73 6.29
C GLU A 259 -6.11 16.03 4.93
N ILE A 260 -4.98 16.21 4.24
CA ILE A 260 -4.75 15.63 2.93
C ILE A 260 -3.56 14.68 3.03
N ILE A 261 -3.79 13.44 2.59
CA ILE A 261 -2.74 12.45 2.42
C ILE A 261 -2.30 12.47 0.95
N CYS A 262 -0.99 12.52 0.70
CA CYS A 262 -0.46 12.29 -0.64
C CYS A 262 0.88 11.55 -0.61
N PRO A 263 1.28 10.88 -1.71
CA PRO A 263 2.60 10.29 -1.85
C PRO A 263 3.71 11.31 -1.55
N CYS A 264 4.77 10.86 -0.86
CA CYS A 264 5.95 11.68 -0.62
C CYS A 264 6.80 11.77 -1.90
N GLU A 265 6.42 12.64 -2.82
CA GLU A 265 7.10 12.86 -4.10
C GLU A 265 7.16 14.33 -4.48
N GLU A 266 8.12 14.69 -5.33
CA GLU A 266 8.16 16.01 -5.96
C GLU A 266 7.16 16.06 -7.12
N SER A 267 6.12 16.89 -6.97
CA SER A 267 5.09 17.12 -7.98
C SER A 267 4.50 18.52 -7.87
N ILE A 268 3.77 18.97 -8.89
CA ILE A 268 3.05 20.26 -8.89
C ILE A 268 2.06 20.30 -7.72
N LEU A 269 1.34 19.20 -7.48
CA LEU A 269 0.41 19.08 -6.36
C LEU A 269 1.14 19.20 -5.01
N ALA A 270 2.24 18.48 -4.81
CA ALA A 270 3.00 18.56 -3.57
C ALA A 270 3.57 19.99 -3.34
N GLY A 271 4.06 20.65 -4.40
CA GLY A 271 4.50 22.04 -4.35
C GLY A 271 3.38 23.00 -3.94
N LEU A 272 2.18 22.83 -4.51
CA LEU A 272 0.99 23.58 -4.11
C LEU A 272 0.68 23.37 -2.62
N LEU A 273 0.53 22.11 -2.19
CA LEU A 273 0.14 21.78 -0.81
C LEU A 273 1.16 22.27 0.21
N ASN A 274 2.46 22.15 -0.08
CA ASN A 274 3.53 22.73 0.73
C ASN A 274 3.33 24.24 0.95
N ASN A 275 2.99 24.98 -0.10
CA ASN A 275 2.84 26.44 -0.04
C ASN A 275 1.61 26.90 0.76
N ILE A 276 0.50 26.15 0.71
CA ILE A 276 -0.77 26.56 1.34
C ILE A 276 -1.03 25.90 2.70
N SER A 277 -0.26 24.88 3.06
CA SER A 277 -0.47 24.16 4.32
C SER A 277 -0.12 25.00 5.53
N SER A 278 -0.95 24.90 6.57
CA SER A 278 -0.65 25.46 7.89
C SER A 278 0.39 24.64 8.65
N ASN A 279 0.47 23.34 8.30
CA ASN A 279 1.42 22.38 8.82
C ASN A 279 1.47 21.17 7.89
N TYR A 280 2.57 20.43 7.90
CA TYR A 280 2.64 19.09 7.32
C TYR A 280 3.55 18.18 8.14
N SER A 281 3.29 16.89 8.03
CA SER A 281 4.15 15.85 8.61
C SER A 281 4.47 14.81 7.55
N ILE A 282 5.61 14.15 7.70
CA ILE A 282 6.00 13.01 6.90
C ILE A 282 5.83 11.77 7.77
N VAL A 283 4.94 10.88 7.36
CA VAL A 283 4.66 9.64 8.08
C VAL A 283 4.99 8.44 7.19
N HIS A 284 5.23 7.28 7.81
CA HIS A 284 5.38 6.04 7.04
C HIS A 284 4.07 5.73 6.32
N ASN A 285 4.18 5.12 5.13
CA ASN A 285 3.00 4.74 4.38
C ASN A 285 2.39 3.45 4.95
N TYR A 286 3.10 2.33 4.77
CA TYR A 286 2.66 0.99 5.18
C TYR A 286 3.85 0.11 5.56
N GLN A 287 3.64 -1.20 5.68
CA GLN A 287 4.70 -2.16 5.91
C GLN A 287 4.94 -2.99 4.65
N ILE A 288 6.21 -3.24 4.32
CA ILE A 288 6.59 -4.04 3.16
C ILE A 288 7.57 -5.14 3.57
N ARG A 289 7.46 -6.27 2.88
CA ARG A 289 8.39 -7.39 2.92
C ARG A 289 8.88 -7.68 1.51
N ILE A 290 10.18 -7.91 1.33
CA ILE A 290 10.70 -8.45 0.07
C ILE A 290 10.33 -9.93 0.00
N VAL A 291 9.67 -10.35 -1.08
CA VAL A 291 9.25 -11.74 -1.29
C VAL A 291 10.27 -12.48 -2.14
N ASN A 292 10.72 -11.86 -3.24
CA ASN A 292 11.70 -12.44 -4.15
C ASN A 292 12.85 -11.48 -4.40
N GLU A 293 13.98 -11.71 -3.73
CA GLU A 293 15.13 -10.80 -3.76
C GLU A 293 15.78 -10.74 -5.13
N GLU A 294 15.94 -11.90 -5.76
CA GLU A 294 16.59 -11.99 -7.08
C GLU A 294 15.75 -11.30 -8.15
N LYS A 295 14.44 -11.56 -8.17
CA LYS A 295 13.51 -10.93 -9.10
C LYS A 295 13.44 -9.42 -8.89
N LEU A 296 13.34 -8.97 -7.63
CA LEU A 296 13.33 -7.55 -7.30
C LEU A 296 14.63 -6.86 -7.73
N TRP A 297 15.78 -7.47 -7.45
CA TRP A 297 17.09 -6.93 -7.87
C TRP A 297 17.17 -6.79 -9.40
N ASN A 298 16.76 -7.82 -10.14
CA ASN A 298 16.78 -7.80 -11.60
C ASN A 298 15.87 -6.70 -12.19
N LYS A 299 14.77 -6.35 -11.50
CA LYS A 299 13.91 -5.21 -11.88
C LYS A 299 14.51 -3.84 -11.53
N LEU A 300 15.23 -3.75 -10.41
CA LEU A 300 15.87 -2.51 -9.95
C LEU A 300 17.13 -2.17 -10.75
N LEU A 301 17.91 -3.17 -11.15
CA LEU A 301 19.22 -2.98 -11.77
C LEU A 301 19.19 -2.07 -13.02
N PRO A 302 18.25 -2.22 -13.99
CA PRO A 302 18.15 -1.31 -15.13
C PRO A 302 17.85 0.15 -14.74
N VAL A 303 17.09 0.35 -13.66
CA VAL A 303 16.70 1.66 -13.13
C VAL A 303 17.86 2.34 -12.40
N ILE A 304 18.66 1.56 -11.66
CA ILE A 304 19.90 2.03 -11.03
C ILE A 304 20.90 2.44 -12.12
N ARG A 305 21.11 1.58 -13.12
CA ARG A 305 22.07 1.81 -14.21
C ARG A 305 21.68 2.95 -15.15
N SER A 306 20.42 3.37 -15.18
CA SER A 306 19.99 4.51 -15.99
C SER A 306 20.35 5.86 -15.37
N ASN A 307 20.72 5.90 -14.09
CA ASN A 307 21.10 7.14 -13.42
C ASN A 307 22.45 7.67 -13.94
N GLU A 308 22.52 8.97 -14.21
CA GLU A 308 23.72 9.60 -14.76
C GLU A 308 24.94 9.53 -13.81
N LEU A 309 24.73 9.66 -12.50
CA LEU A 309 25.81 9.58 -11.50
C LEU A 309 26.40 8.16 -11.44
N ILE A 310 25.58 7.13 -11.64
CA ILE A 310 26.04 5.73 -11.73
C ILE A 310 26.80 5.52 -13.03
N ARG A 311 26.27 5.99 -14.16
CA ARG A 311 26.92 5.84 -15.48
C ARG A 311 28.30 6.49 -15.55
N ARG A 312 28.51 7.59 -14.83
CA ARG A 312 29.80 8.30 -14.77
C ARG A 312 30.80 7.68 -13.79
N SER A 313 30.38 6.71 -12.97
CA SER A 313 31.23 6.05 -11.97
C SER A 313 31.61 4.64 -12.42
N GLU A 314 32.77 4.51 -13.06
CA GLU A 314 33.29 3.22 -13.51
C GLU A 314 33.44 2.21 -12.35
N SER A 315 33.88 2.68 -11.18
CA SER A 315 33.99 1.85 -9.98
C SER A 315 32.63 1.32 -9.50
N THR A 316 31.56 2.10 -9.60
CA THR A 316 30.20 1.67 -9.23
C THR A 316 29.61 0.72 -10.28
N LEU A 317 29.89 0.92 -11.56
CA LEU A 317 29.47 -0.01 -12.62
C LEU A 317 30.15 -1.37 -12.47
N ARG A 318 31.48 -1.40 -12.28
CA ARG A 318 32.21 -2.65 -12.01
C ARG A 318 31.69 -3.34 -10.75
N TYR A 319 31.39 -2.57 -9.71
CA TYR A 319 30.75 -3.11 -8.50
C TYR A 319 29.43 -3.80 -8.83
N LEU A 320 28.52 -3.14 -9.56
CA LEU A 320 27.23 -3.70 -10.00
C LEU A 320 27.35 -4.92 -10.93
N GLU A 321 28.40 -5.01 -11.75
CA GLU A 321 28.67 -6.15 -12.64
C GLU A 321 29.15 -7.39 -11.88
N ASN A 322 29.91 -7.18 -10.80
CA ASN A 322 30.44 -8.26 -9.97
C ASN A 322 29.40 -8.87 -9.00
N ILE A 323 28.22 -8.25 -8.87
CA ILE A 323 27.13 -8.75 -8.02
C ILE A 323 26.35 -9.83 -8.78
N GLN A 324 26.96 -11.02 -8.83
CA GLN A 324 26.34 -12.22 -9.41
C GLN A 324 25.76 -13.13 -8.33
N GLU A 325 26.41 -13.18 -7.16
CA GLU A 325 25.99 -14.02 -6.06
C GLU A 325 24.68 -13.54 -5.43
N LYS A 326 23.78 -14.49 -5.17
CA LYS A 326 22.46 -14.24 -4.57
C LYS A 326 22.57 -13.56 -3.20
N GLU A 327 23.57 -13.92 -2.41
CA GLU A 327 23.80 -13.33 -1.09
C GLU A 327 24.25 -11.87 -1.17
N LEU A 328 25.10 -11.49 -2.13
CA LEU A 328 25.45 -10.08 -2.36
C LEU A 328 24.23 -9.26 -2.82
N LYS A 329 23.38 -9.81 -3.71
CA LYS A 329 22.13 -9.13 -4.13
C LYS A 329 21.19 -8.90 -2.94
N ARG A 330 21.09 -9.88 -2.05
CA ARG A 330 20.31 -9.79 -0.81
C ARG A 330 20.86 -8.72 0.12
N GLN A 331 22.17 -8.74 0.38
CA GLN A 331 22.83 -7.75 1.21
C GLN A 331 22.62 -6.33 0.65
N MET A 332 22.77 -6.15 -0.66
CA MET A 332 22.49 -4.88 -1.30
C MET A 332 21.06 -4.41 -1.14
N LEU A 333 20.08 -5.30 -1.33
CA LEU A 333 18.69 -4.95 -1.08
C LEU A 333 18.48 -4.56 0.38
N ARG A 334 19.18 -5.16 1.34
CA ARG A 334 19.12 -4.71 2.75
C ARG A 334 19.73 -3.33 2.93
N ASP A 335 20.91 -3.09 2.42
CA ASP A 335 21.65 -1.84 2.65
C ASP A 335 21.02 -0.63 1.96
N VAL A 336 20.62 -0.85 0.69
CA VAL A 336 19.91 0.12 -0.13
C VAL A 336 18.51 0.31 0.41
N LEU A 337 17.79 -0.80 0.71
CA LEU A 337 16.39 -0.69 1.08
C LEU A 337 16.14 -0.31 2.54
N GLY A 338 17.12 -0.52 3.41
CA GLY A 338 17.05 -0.16 4.83
C GLY A 338 16.01 -0.95 5.63
N PHE A 339 15.42 -2.01 5.08
CA PHE A 339 14.56 -2.90 5.84
C PHE A 339 15.46 -3.85 6.65
N ASN A 340 15.28 -3.87 7.97
CA ASN A 340 15.68 -5.01 8.79
C ASN A 340 14.52 -6.01 8.75
N CYS A 341 14.35 -6.77 7.66
CA CYS A 341 13.53 -7.97 7.77
C CYS A 341 14.17 -8.91 8.83
N LYS A 342 13.48 -9.94 9.28
CA LYS A 342 14.16 -11.08 9.89
C LYS A 342 14.08 -12.17 8.84
N TRP A 343 15.23 -12.66 8.41
CA TRP A 343 15.35 -13.63 7.31
C TRP A 343 15.74 -15.02 7.82
N GLU A 344 16.07 -15.15 9.09
CA GLU A 344 16.34 -16.45 9.69
C GLU A 344 15.08 -17.30 9.53
N SER A 345 15.28 -18.42 8.83
CA SER A 345 14.32 -19.51 8.70
C SER A 345 13.69 -19.77 10.06
N PHE A 346 12.36 -19.69 10.12
CA PHE A 346 11.61 -20.21 11.25
C PHE A 346 11.73 -21.74 11.24
N ASN A 347 12.88 -22.26 11.69
CA ASN A 347 13.00 -23.67 12.06
C ASN A 347 12.23 -23.85 13.36
N CYS A 348 10.91 -23.97 13.24
CA CYS A 348 10.03 -24.28 14.35
C CYS A 348 10.05 -25.79 14.58
N GLU A 349 10.94 -26.28 15.44
CA GLU A 349 10.65 -27.50 16.18
C GLU A 349 9.57 -27.20 17.24
N PRO A 350 8.67 -28.16 17.55
CA PRO A 350 7.50 -27.93 18.42
C PRO A 350 7.83 -27.70 19.90
N SER A 351 9.11 -27.54 20.27
CA SER A 351 9.57 -27.32 21.64
C SER A 351 10.37 -26.01 21.74
N GLY A 352 9.68 -24.92 22.10
CA GLY A 352 10.29 -23.70 22.66
C GLY A 352 10.92 -22.74 21.65
N CYS A 353 10.37 -21.53 21.56
CA CYS A 353 11.04 -20.42 20.90
C CYS A 353 12.19 -19.92 21.77
N GLU A 354 13.43 -20.26 21.43
CA GLU A 354 14.55 -19.38 21.73
C GLU A 354 14.61 -18.32 20.64
N SER A 355 14.29 -17.07 21.01
CA SER A 355 14.60 -15.94 20.16
C SER A 355 16.11 -15.77 20.15
N SER A 356 16.78 -16.15 19.06
CA SER A 356 18.07 -15.55 18.73
C SER A 356 17.82 -14.05 18.58
N ALA A 357 18.18 -13.29 19.61
CA ALA A 357 18.31 -11.86 19.49
C ALA A 357 19.40 -11.65 18.44
N CYS A 358 19.02 -11.16 17.26
CA CYS A 358 19.98 -10.64 16.31
C CYS A 358 20.69 -9.49 17.02
N GLU A 359 21.88 -9.77 17.55
CA GLU A 359 22.81 -8.73 17.97
C GLU A 359 22.92 -7.77 16.80
N LEU A 360 22.73 -6.48 17.07
CA LEU A 360 23.09 -5.42 16.15
C LEU A 360 24.60 -5.54 15.96
N SER A 361 25.03 -6.34 14.98
CA SER A 361 26.40 -6.32 14.52
C SER A 361 26.71 -4.88 14.14
N GLY A 362 27.77 -4.36 14.76
CA GLY A 362 28.15 -2.96 14.71
C GLY A 362 28.29 -2.46 13.28
N SER A 363 28.17 -1.14 13.11
CA SER A 363 28.33 -0.39 11.87
C SER A 363 29.22 -1.09 10.83
N GLU A 364 28.63 -1.94 10.00
CA GLU A 364 29.30 -2.46 8.83
C GLU A 364 29.57 -1.26 7.92
N PHE A 365 30.82 -1.11 7.50
CA PHE A 365 31.23 -0.05 6.60
C PHE A 365 30.43 -0.20 5.29
N ILE A 366 29.38 0.61 5.12
CA ILE A 366 28.59 0.63 3.88
C ILE A 366 29.51 1.13 2.77
N PRO A 367 29.81 0.33 1.72
CA PRO A 367 30.66 0.76 0.64
C PRO A 367 30.14 2.05 -0.01
N GLU A 368 31.03 2.93 -0.47
CA GLU A 368 30.61 4.20 -1.07
C GLU A 368 29.71 3.99 -2.31
N GLN A 369 29.91 2.90 -3.05
CA GLN A 369 29.06 2.48 -4.17
C GLN A 369 27.62 2.23 -3.69
N VAL A 370 27.45 1.54 -2.56
CA VAL A 370 26.13 1.24 -1.97
C VAL A 370 25.46 2.53 -1.49
N LYS A 371 26.23 3.46 -0.89
CA LYS A 371 25.72 4.79 -0.51
C LYS A 371 25.19 5.56 -1.73
N ARG A 372 25.95 5.59 -2.84
CA ARG A 372 25.53 6.23 -4.09
C ARG A 372 24.24 5.62 -4.65
N ILE A 373 24.11 4.30 -4.58
CA ILE A 373 22.90 3.60 -5.05
C ILE A 373 21.70 3.93 -4.16
N LYS A 374 21.91 4.00 -2.84
CA LYS A 374 20.89 4.37 -1.86
C LYS A 374 20.33 5.78 -2.07
N ASP A 375 21.18 6.73 -2.42
CA ASP A 375 20.76 8.11 -2.73
C ASP A 375 19.86 8.20 -3.97
N ILE A 376 19.96 7.21 -4.87
CA ILE A 376 19.18 7.13 -6.12
C ILE A 376 17.91 6.30 -5.96
N LEU A 377 17.90 5.37 -5.02
CA LEU A 377 16.74 4.55 -4.64
C LEU A 377 16.28 4.88 -3.21
N PRO A 378 15.90 6.12 -2.87
CA PRO A 378 15.43 6.40 -1.53
C PRO A 378 14.12 5.64 -1.31
N VAL A 379 14.18 4.53 -0.57
CA VAL A 379 13.05 3.63 -0.19
C VAL A 379 11.85 4.35 0.36
N ASN A 380 12.18 5.44 1.01
CA ASN A 380 11.28 6.41 1.57
C ASN A 380 10.32 7.03 0.54
N TRP A 381 10.65 7.03 -0.76
CA TRP A 381 9.94 7.80 -1.78
C TRP A 381 9.16 6.92 -2.75
N TRP A 382 9.70 5.80 -3.20
CA TRP A 382 9.08 5.02 -4.28
C TRP A 382 7.96 4.08 -3.82
N MET A 383 7.85 3.78 -2.52
CA MET A 383 6.80 2.94 -1.92
C MET A 383 5.59 3.72 -1.36
N SER A 384 5.39 4.92 -1.91
CA SER A 384 4.37 5.87 -1.51
C SER A 384 3.18 5.72 -2.45
N TYR A 385 2.09 5.11 -1.98
CA TYR A 385 0.94 4.77 -2.80
C TYR A 385 -0.34 5.07 -2.06
N ILE A 386 -1.36 5.47 -2.83
CA ILE A 386 -2.71 5.67 -2.33
C ILE A 386 -3.52 4.39 -2.58
N ASP A 387 -4.08 3.85 -1.51
CA ASP A 387 -5.18 2.87 -1.53
C ASP A 387 -4.87 1.60 -2.35
N ALA A 388 -4.04 0.73 -1.78
CA ALA A 388 -3.53 -0.48 -2.42
C ALA A 388 -4.35 -1.75 -2.16
N VAL A 389 -5.02 -1.82 -1.01
CA VAL A 389 -5.90 -2.93 -0.60
C VAL A 389 -7.06 -2.35 0.19
#